data_AF-A0A254NLK7-F1
#
_entry.id   AF-A0A254NLK7-F1
#
_cell.length_a   1.000
_cell.length_b   1.000
_cell.length_c   1.000
_cell.angle_alpha   90.00
_cell.angle_beta   90.00
_cell.angle_gamma   90.00
#
_symmetry.space_group_name_H-M   'P 1'
#
loop_
_entity.id
_entity.type
_entity.pdbx_description
1 polymer ?
#
loop_
_entity_poly.entity_id
_entity_poly.type
_entity_poly.pdbx_seq_one_letter_code
_entity_poly.pdbx_strand_id
1 'polypeptide(L)'
;MEIIKRNLDESTIEVSAINKEYIKFFGDFFEDENRGIDLLKTCYEMSEQDVRPRRIINNIARLISLGDELISLKPGRHGLAIFYWIVSIEAVSNIANQGEKERYKIKIIRDFFEEYINEIDKEFLLRHIERAIIDMREENSSEISLSIIATIFYNIRHDFVHEGIYSNFHFSSANEERVLNSLVMKEHGKDVEEERTYYVSITYEQMRKIIINGLLNLLKRQMDN
;
A
#
# COMPACT_ATOMS: atom_id res chain seq x y z
N MET A 1 38.23 13.56 43.14
CA MET A 1 37.08 12.78 42.63
C MET A 1 36.23 13.73 41.80
N GLU A 2 36.60 13.90 40.54
CA GLU A 2 35.80 14.67 39.57
C GLU A 2 34.74 13.74 39.00
N ILE A 3 33.49 14.14 39.20
CA ILE A 3 32.32 13.53 38.60
C ILE A 3 32.36 13.90 37.12
N ILE A 4 32.72 12.93 36.28
CA ILE A 4 32.58 13.03 34.83
C ILE A 4 31.08 13.13 34.54
N LYS A 5 30.62 14.36 34.31
CA LYS A 5 29.37 14.65 33.61
C LYS A 5 29.53 14.06 32.20
N ARG A 6 28.97 12.86 31.98
CA ARG A 6 28.63 12.42 30.62
C ARG A 6 27.62 13.43 30.09
N ASN A 7 28.08 14.29 29.19
CA ASN A 7 27.19 15.01 28.30
C ASN A 7 26.38 13.96 27.54
N LEU A 8 25.07 13.95 27.80
CA LEU A 8 24.07 13.44 26.87
C LEU A 8 24.14 14.36 25.66
N ASP A 9 24.98 13.99 24.70
CA ASP A 9 24.95 14.59 23.38
C ASP A 9 23.65 14.09 22.73
N GLU A 10 22.75 15.01 22.41
CA GLU A 10 21.49 14.75 21.74
C GLU A 10 21.80 13.98 20.45
N SER A 11 21.31 12.75 20.32
CA SER A 11 21.55 11.91 19.15
C SER A 11 20.81 12.45 17.92
N THR A 12 21.35 13.53 17.36
CA THR A 12 20.90 14.04 16.08
C THR A 12 21.42 13.07 15.03
N ILE A 13 20.53 12.26 14.45
CA ILE A 13 20.92 11.38 13.36
C ILE A 13 21.37 12.24 12.20
N GLU A 14 22.66 12.13 11.83
CA GLU A 14 23.15 12.80 10.65
C GLU A 14 22.38 12.30 9.43
N VAL A 15 21.88 13.24 8.62
CA VAL A 15 21.19 12.96 7.35
C VAL A 15 22.04 12.06 6.43
N SER A 16 23.37 12.10 6.60
CA SER A 16 24.34 11.25 5.91
C SER A 16 24.10 9.74 6.10
N ALA A 17 23.46 9.34 7.20
CA ALA A 17 23.15 7.94 7.52
C ALA A 17 21.85 7.42 6.88
N ILE A 18 21.03 8.31 6.32
CA ILE A 18 19.75 7.98 5.66
C ILE A 18 20.01 7.71 4.17
N ASN A 19 19.40 6.66 3.61
CA ASN A 19 19.51 6.40 2.18
C ASN A 19 18.92 7.57 1.37
N LYS A 20 19.74 8.19 0.52
CA LYS A 20 19.35 9.32 -0.35
C LYS A 20 18.18 9.00 -1.26
N GLU A 21 18.07 7.75 -1.71
CA GLU A 21 16.93 7.31 -2.53
C GLU A 21 15.62 7.39 -1.75
N TYR A 22 15.64 7.13 -0.45
CA TYR A 22 14.46 7.22 0.40
C TYR A 22 14.09 8.68 0.69
N ILE A 23 15.09 9.55 0.87
CA ILE A 23 14.87 11.00 0.97
C ILE A 23 14.18 11.50 -0.29
N LYS A 24 14.70 11.15 -1.47
CA LYS A 24 14.09 11.51 -2.76
C LYS A 24 12.68 10.94 -2.88
N PHE A 25 12.47 9.68 -2.56
CA PHE A 25 11.16 9.03 -2.63
C PHE A 25 10.09 9.77 -1.81
N PHE A 26 10.37 10.06 -0.54
CA PHE A 26 9.41 10.76 0.32
C PHE A 26 9.32 12.25 0.00
N GLY A 27 10.42 12.87 -0.41
CA GLY A 27 10.42 14.26 -0.88
C GLY A 27 9.52 14.46 -2.09
N ASP A 28 9.67 13.59 -3.10
CA ASP A 28 8.82 13.57 -4.30
C ASP A 28 7.35 13.30 -3.91
N PHE A 29 7.10 12.36 -3.00
CA PHE A 29 5.74 12.02 -2.56
C PHE A 29 5.04 13.17 -1.82
N PHE A 30 5.75 13.88 -0.95
CA PHE A 30 5.20 15.01 -0.19
C PHE A 30 5.22 16.32 -0.96
N GLU A 31 5.85 16.36 -2.14
CA GLU A 31 6.18 17.59 -2.86
C GLU A 31 7.00 18.57 -1.98
N ASP A 32 7.74 18.01 -1.01
CA ASP A 32 8.56 18.73 -0.02
C ASP A 32 9.65 17.79 0.55
N GLU A 33 10.89 18.02 0.12
CA GLU A 33 12.05 17.24 0.57
C GLU A 33 12.27 17.34 2.08
N ASN A 34 12.06 18.52 2.69
CA ASN A 34 12.26 18.69 4.13
C ASN A 34 11.28 17.82 4.92
N ARG A 35 10.02 17.78 4.47
CA ARG A 35 9.01 16.91 5.08
C ARG A 35 9.37 15.43 4.97
N GLY A 36 9.96 15.01 3.85
CA GLY A 36 10.49 13.64 3.69
C GLY A 36 11.67 13.34 4.63
N ILE A 37 12.60 14.29 4.77
CA ILE A 37 13.74 14.19 5.69
C ILE A 37 13.26 14.10 7.14
N ASP A 38 12.33 14.97 7.55
CA ASP A 38 11.83 15.02 8.92
C ASP A 38 11.12 13.73 9.32
N LEU A 39 10.32 13.15 8.41
CA LEU A 39 9.71 11.83 8.62
C LEU A 39 10.77 10.74 8.82
N LEU A 40 11.77 10.69 7.95
CA LEU A 40 12.84 9.68 8.02
C LEU A 40 13.67 9.83 9.29
N LYS A 41 14.05 11.06 9.66
CA LYS A 41 14.76 11.34 10.92
C LYS A 41 13.97 10.84 12.12
N THR A 42 12.70 11.22 12.21
CA THR A 42 11.80 10.78 13.30
C THR A 42 11.80 9.25 13.42
N CYS A 43 11.62 8.53 12.30
CA CYS A 43 11.61 7.07 12.32
C CYS A 43 12.96 6.45 12.71
N TYR A 44 14.07 7.07 12.32
CA TYR A 44 15.41 6.58 12.61
C TYR A 44 15.82 6.87 14.06
N GLU A 45 15.45 8.03 14.61
CA GLU A 45 15.72 8.42 16.00
C GLU A 45 14.98 7.49 16.96
N MET A 46 13.72 7.16 16.66
CA MET A 46 12.95 6.17 17.43
C MET A 46 13.55 4.76 17.37
N SER A 47 14.45 4.48 16.43
CA SER A 47 15.07 3.14 16.29
C SER A 47 16.02 2.77 17.43
N GLU A 48 16.41 3.73 18.25
CA GLU A 48 17.18 3.46 19.46
C GLU A 48 16.35 2.67 20.49
N GLN A 49 15.04 2.91 20.55
CA GLN A 49 14.11 2.23 21.47
C GLN A 49 13.30 1.13 20.75
N ASP A 50 12.89 1.39 19.52
CA ASP A 50 12.09 0.48 18.71
C ASP A 50 12.49 0.55 17.25
N VAL A 51 13.07 -0.53 16.73
CA VAL A 51 13.53 -0.64 15.34
C VAL A 51 12.38 -0.68 14.30
N ARG A 52 11.13 -0.86 14.71
CA ARG A 52 9.98 -1.04 13.80
C ARG A 52 9.70 0.18 12.89
N PRO A 53 9.64 1.45 13.34
CA PRO A 53 9.38 2.60 12.47
C PRO A 53 10.36 2.70 11.31
N ARG A 54 11.67 2.57 11.58
CA ARG A 54 12.71 2.54 10.52
C ARG A 54 12.53 1.38 9.56
N ARG A 55 12.21 0.18 10.05
CA ARG A 55 11.96 -0.98 9.17
C ARG A 55 10.73 -0.76 8.30
N ILE A 56 9.67 -0.17 8.84
CA ILE A 56 8.44 0.14 8.11
C ILE A 56 8.74 1.16 7.00
N ILE A 57 9.29 2.33 7.35
CA ILE A 57 9.52 3.42 6.39
C ILE A 57 10.47 2.99 5.25
N ASN A 58 11.50 2.20 5.58
CA ASN A 58 12.41 1.62 4.57
C ASN A 58 11.71 0.60 3.67
N ASN A 59 10.78 -0.22 4.20
CA ASN A 59 10.03 -1.16 3.37
C ASN A 59 9.05 -0.46 2.44
N ILE A 60 8.39 0.61 2.90
CA ILE A 60 7.52 1.44 2.06
C ILE A 60 8.33 1.98 0.88
N ALA A 61 9.42 2.72 1.16
CA ALA A 61 10.24 3.32 0.10
C ALA A 61 10.75 2.27 -0.88
N ARG A 62 11.31 1.16 -0.38
CA ARG A 62 11.89 0.11 -1.22
C ARG A 62 10.85 -0.60 -2.10
N LEU A 63 9.75 -1.07 -1.52
CA LEU A 63 8.80 -1.91 -2.24
C LEU A 63 7.94 -1.10 -3.20
N ILE A 64 7.54 0.12 -2.82
CA ILE A 64 6.81 0.99 -3.74
C ILE A 64 7.71 1.41 -4.90
N SER A 65 8.97 1.82 -4.64
CA SER A 65 9.91 2.19 -5.71
C SER A 65 10.16 1.04 -6.70
N LEU A 66 10.29 -0.20 -6.21
CA LEU A 66 10.41 -1.37 -7.09
C LEU A 66 9.17 -1.55 -7.99
N GLY A 67 7.97 -1.30 -7.44
CA GLY A 67 6.73 -1.29 -8.22
C GLY A 67 6.77 -0.22 -9.31
N ASP A 68 7.16 1.00 -8.96
CA ASP A 68 7.24 2.15 -9.87
C ASP A 68 8.26 1.93 -11.00
N GLU A 69 9.45 1.41 -10.67
CA GLU A 69 10.49 1.07 -11.63
C GLU A 69 9.97 0.05 -12.67
N LEU A 70 9.22 -0.96 -12.23
CA LEU A 70 8.67 -1.96 -13.14
C LEU A 70 7.60 -1.40 -14.09
N ILE A 71 6.81 -0.42 -13.64
CA ILE A 71 5.89 0.30 -14.53
C ILE A 71 6.66 1.08 -15.59
N SER A 72 7.75 1.74 -15.22
CA SER A 72 8.59 2.47 -16.17
C SER A 72 9.21 1.55 -17.23
N LEU A 73 9.59 0.32 -16.84
CA LEU A 73 10.17 -0.69 -17.74
C LEU A 73 9.12 -1.40 -18.60
N LYS A 74 7.90 -1.59 -18.09
CA LYS A 74 6.80 -2.26 -18.77
C LYS A 74 5.49 -1.48 -18.61
N PRO A 75 5.32 -0.37 -19.35
CA PRO A 75 4.11 0.45 -19.28
C PRO A 75 2.83 -0.38 -19.51
N GLY A 76 1.78 -0.06 -18.75
CA GLY A 76 0.49 -0.75 -18.81
C GLY A 76 0.43 -2.09 -18.06
N ARG A 77 1.54 -2.62 -17.54
CA ARG A 77 1.54 -3.89 -16.76
C ARG A 77 1.33 -3.63 -15.26
N HIS A 78 0.18 -3.04 -14.92
CA HIS A 78 -0.11 -2.57 -13.57
C HIS A 78 -0.18 -3.67 -12.50
N GLY A 79 -0.42 -4.93 -12.88
CA GLY A 79 -0.39 -6.07 -11.97
C GLY A 79 0.94 -6.23 -11.22
N LEU A 80 2.07 -5.86 -11.84
CA LEU A 80 3.39 -5.90 -11.19
C LEU A 80 3.50 -4.90 -10.05
N ALA A 81 3.08 -3.65 -10.26
CA ALA A 81 3.11 -2.65 -9.20
C ALA A 81 2.14 -3.01 -8.06
N ILE A 82 0.94 -3.47 -8.41
CA ILE A 82 -0.05 -3.96 -7.44
C ILE A 82 0.53 -5.07 -6.57
N PHE A 83 1.26 -6.02 -7.18
CA PHE A 83 1.94 -7.06 -6.41
C PHE A 83 2.87 -6.47 -5.35
N TYR A 84 3.74 -5.52 -5.71
CA TYR A 84 4.66 -4.90 -4.76
C TYR A 84 3.95 -4.03 -3.71
N TRP A 85 2.84 -3.38 -4.05
CA TRP A 85 2.01 -2.66 -3.10
C TRP A 85 1.42 -3.60 -2.04
N ILE A 86 0.88 -4.74 -2.46
CA ILE A 86 0.31 -5.74 -1.55
C ILE A 86 1.40 -6.39 -0.69
N VAL A 87 2.57 -6.70 -1.26
CA VAL A 87 3.73 -7.16 -0.49
C VAL A 87 4.19 -6.11 0.52
N SER A 88 4.11 -4.82 0.18
CA SER A 88 4.42 -3.73 1.12
C SER A 88 3.44 -3.70 2.29
N ILE A 89 2.14 -3.83 2.03
CA ILE A 89 1.11 -3.94 3.07
C ILE A 89 1.37 -5.14 3.99
N GLU A 90 1.61 -6.32 3.41
CA GLU A 90 1.94 -7.53 4.17
C GLU A 90 3.18 -7.33 5.05
N ALA A 91 4.27 -6.81 4.47
CA ALA A 91 5.54 -6.61 5.17
C ALA A 91 5.40 -5.60 6.32
N VAL A 92 4.78 -4.45 6.06
CA VAL A 92 4.59 -3.38 7.06
C VAL A 92 3.69 -3.85 8.19
N SER A 93 2.57 -4.52 7.88
CA SER A 93 1.69 -5.12 8.89
C SER A 93 2.42 -6.14 9.76
N ASN A 94 3.23 -7.01 9.17
CA ASN A 94 3.99 -8.02 9.92
C ASN A 94 5.06 -7.39 10.83
N ILE A 95 5.66 -6.28 10.42
CA ILE A 95 6.61 -5.54 11.26
C ILE A 95 5.87 -4.84 12.41
N ALA A 96 4.74 -4.19 12.13
CA ALA A 96 3.97 -3.47 13.14
C ALA A 96 3.40 -4.40 14.22
N ASN A 97 2.93 -5.59 13.82
CA ASN A 97 2.32 -6.59 14.69
C ASN A 97 3.30 -7.71 15.08
N GLN A 98 4.61 -7.41 15.12
CA GLN A 98 5.64 -8.39 15.43
C GLN A 98 5.40 -9.03 16.81
N GLY A 99 5.34 -10.36 16.87
CA GLY A 99 5.10 -11.13 18.10
C GLY A 99 3.66 -11.61 18.26
N GLU A 100 2.75 -11.20 17.38
CA GLU A 100 1.39 -11.75 17.34
C GLU A 100 1.30 -13.07 16.55
N LYS A 101 0.18 -13.78 16.73
CA LYS A 101 -0.12 -14.98 15.94
C LYS A 101 -0.23 -14.62 14.46
N GLU A 102 0.21 -15.55 13.62
CA GLU A 102 0.12 -15.42 12.16
C GLU A 102 -1.32 -15.09 11.73
N ARG A 103 -1.46 -14.03 10.95
CA ARG A 103 -2.74 -13.57 10.41
C ARG A 103 -2.83 -14.00 8.94
N TYR A 104 -4.02 -14.43 8.51
CA TYR A 104 -4.26 -14.76 7.11
C TYR A 104 -4.02 -13.53 6.21
N LYS A 105 -3.31 -13.70 5.07
CA LYS A 105 -2.92 -12.61 4.17
C LYS A 105 -4.10 -11.75 3.70
N ILE A 106 -5.19 -12.40 3.27
CA ILE A 106 -6.41 -11.69 2.87
C ILE A 106 -7.00 -10.84 4.00
N LYS A 107 -6.88 -11.30 5.26
CA LYS A 107 -7.32 -10.52 6.42
C LYS A 107 -6.46 -9.28 6.59
N ILE A 108 -5.13 -9.41 6.51
CA ILE A 108 -4.20 -8.27 6.60
C ILE A 108 -4.55 -7.19 5.56
N ILE A 109 -4.86 -7.61 4.32
CA ILE A 109 -5.18 -6.68 3.24
C ILE A 109 -6.55 -6.03 3.47
N ARG A 110 -7.55 -6.77 3.93
CA ARG A 110 -8.86 -6.18 4.28
C ARG A 110 -8.75 -5.18 5.42
N ASP A 111 -8.11 -5.57 6.51
CA ASP A 111 -7.86 -4.70 7.66
C ASP A 111 -7.09 -3.43 7.21
N PHE A 112 -6.16 -3.55 6.25
CA PHE A 112 -5.48 -2.39 5.66
C PHE A 112 -6.44 -1.38 5.02
N PHE A 113 -7.30 -1.86 4.10
CA PHE A 113 -8.25 -1.00 3.39
C PHE A 113 -9.33 -0.43 4.32
N GLU A 114 -9.73 -1.18 5.36
CA GLU A 114 -10.78 -0.79 6.29
C GLU A 114 -10.28 0.14 7.42
N GLU A 115 -9.06 -0.06 7.93
CA GLU A 115 -8.59 0.67 9.11
C GLU A 115 -7.59 1.79 8.81
N TYR A 116 -6.83 1.69 7.71
CA TYR A 116 -5.66 2.56 7.50
C TYR A 116 -5.80 3.52 6.31
N ILE A 117 -6.70 3.24 5.37
CA ILE A 117 -7.10 4.21 4.36
C ILE A 117 -8.04 5.22 5.02
N ASN A 118 -7.85 6.52 4.77
CA ASN A 118 -8.72 7.57 5.32
C ASN A 118 -10.10 7.57 4.62
N GLU A 119 -11.11 8.18 5.25
CA GLU A 119 -12.48 8.16 4.72
C GLU A 119 -12.63 8.80 3.34
N ILE A 120 -11.88 9.88 3.06
CA ILE A 120 -11.92 10.55 1.75
C ILE A 120 -11.43 9.59 0.65
N ASP A 121 -10.33 8.90 0.90
CA ASP A 121 -9.75 7.93 -0.03
C ASP A 121 -10.63 6.67 -0.16
N LYS A 122 -11.30 6.23 0.92
CA LYS A 122 -12.28 5.13 0.87
C LYS A 122 -13.48 5.46 -0.02
N GLU A 123 -14.09 6.62 0.19
CA GLU A 123 -15.19 7.11 -0.64
C GLU A 123 -14.74 7.27 -2.10
N PHE A 124 -13.50 7.74 -2.30
CA PHE A 124 -12.91 7.85 -3.63
C PHE A 124 -12.80 6.49 -4.31
N LEU A 125 -12.28 5.46 -3.63
CA LEU A 125 -12.18 4.10 -4.17
C LEU A 125 -13.54 3.53 -4.55
N LEU A 126 -14.55 3.66 -3.67
CA LEU A 126 -15.91 3.16 -3.91
C LEU A 126 -16.61 3.85 -5.09
N ARG A 127 -16.23 5.09 -5.41
CA ARG A 127 -16.75 5.83 -6.57
C ARG A 127 -16.05 5.48 -7.88
N HIS A 128 -14.78 5.04 -7.82
CA HIS A 128 -13.94 4.84 -9.02
C HIS A 128 -13.67 3.37 -9.37
N ILE A 129 -14.15 2.45 -8.53
CA ILE A 129 -14.15 1.02 -8.80
C ILE A 129 -15.61 0.57 -8.62
N GLU A 130 -16.24 0.12 -9.69
CA GLU A 130 -17.64 -0.31 -9.66
C GLU A 130 -17.80 -1.62 -10.44
N ARG A 131 -18.80 -2.44 -10.11
CA ARG A 131 -19.11 -3.62 -10.93
C ARG A 131 -19.63 -3.18 -12.29
N ALA A 132 -19.19 -3.87 -13.33
CA ALA A 132 -19.67 -3.62 -14.68
C ALA A 132 -21.10 -4.14 -14.85
N ILE A 133 -21.89 -3.48 -15.71
CA ILE A 133 -23.28 -3.86 -15.99
C ILE A 133 -23.38 -5.31 -16.48
N ILE A 134 -22.39 -5.78 -17.25
CA ILE A 134 -22.32 -7.17 -17.74
C ILE A 134 -22.19 -8.23 -16.64
N ASP A 135 -21.78 -7.80 -15.45
CA ASP A 135 -21.62 -8.65 -14.25
C ASP A 135 -22.85 -8.60 -13.33
N MET A 136 -23.86 -7.76 -13.62
CA MET A 136 -25.10 -7.63 -12.84
C MET A 136 -26.07 -8.80 -13.10
N ARG A 137 -25.59 -10.04 -12.91
CA ARG A 137 -26.36 -11.27 -13.13
C ARG A 137 -27.37 -11.56 -12.01
N GLU A 138 -27.32 -10.80 -10.90
CA GLU A 138 -28.24 -10.92 -9.77
C GLU A 138 -28.67 -9.53 -9.24
N GLU A 139 -29.98 -9.33 -9.02
CA GLU A 139 -30.62 -8.08 -8.57
C GLU A 139 -30.12 -7.53 -7.22
N ASN A 140 -29.35 -8.30 -6.45
CA ASN A 140 -28.92 -7.97 -5.08
C ASN A 140 -27.39 -7.87 -4.87
N SER A 141 -26.57 -7.89 -5.91
CA SER A 141 -25.09 -7.95 -5.77
C SER A 141 -24.33 -6.71 -6.24
N SER A 142 -25.03 -5.63 -6.57
CA SER A 142 -24.44 -4.46 -7.25
C SER A 142 -23.49 -3.61 -6.40
N GLU A 143 -23.55 -3.71 -5.08
CA GLU A 143 -22.76 -2.82 -4.21
C GLU A 143 -21.32 -3.33 -4.05
N ILE A 144 -20.37 -2.48 -4.46
CA ILE A 144 -18.96 -2.71 -4.20
C ILE A 144 -18.63 -2.25 -2.77
N SER A 145 -17.78 -3.02 -2.09
CA SER A 145 -17.31 -2.69 -0.75
C SER A 145 -15.79 -2.67 -0.72
N LEU A 146 -15.20 -2.04 0.31
CA LEU A 146 -13.75 -2.05 0.51
C LEU A 146 -13.20 -3.48 0.66
N SER A 147 -13.98 -4.40 1.23
CA SER A 147 -13.62 -5.81 1.33
C SER A 147 -13.55 -6.49 -0.05
N ILE A 148 -14.45 -6.14 -0.98
CA ILE A 148 -14.37 -6.59 -2.38
C ILE A 148 -13.15 -5.99 -3.07
N ILE A 149 -12.90 -4.68 -2.91
CA ILE A 149 -11.73 -4.00 -3.49
C ILE A 149 -10.42 -4.63 -2.97
N ALA A 150 -10.31 -4.86 -1.66
CA ALA A 150 -9.18 -5.57 -1.05
C ALA A 150 -9.02 -6.99 -1.64
N THR A 151 -10.13 -7.67 -1.91
CA THR A 151 -10.14 -9.00 -2.53
C THR A 151 -9.65 -8.93 -3.99
N ILE A 152 -10.01 -7.89 -4.77
CA ILE A 152 -9.49 -7.66 -6.13
C ILE A 152 -7.95 -7.58 -6.10
N PHE A 153 -7.39 -6.71 -5.26
CA PHE A 153 -5.94 -6.53 -5.17
C PHE A 153 -5.21 -7.78 -4.66
N TYR A 154 -5.82 -8.50 -3.70
CA TYR A 154 -5.30 -9.79 -3.25
C TYR A 154 -5.25 -10.82 -4.38
N ASN A 155 -6.29 -10.93 -5.20
CA ASN A 155 -6.32 -11.88 -6.32
C ASN A 155 -5.27 -11.53 -7.38
N ILE A 156 -5.07 -10.25 -7.71
CA ILE A 156 -4.01 -9.83 -8.64
C ILE A 156 -2.62 -10.27 -8.12
N ARG A 157 -2.38 -10.13 -6.81
CA ARG A 157 -1.15 -10.64 -6.16
C ARG A 157 -1.07 -12.17 -6.19
N HIS A 158 -2.19 -12.86 -6.05
CA HIS A 158 -2.26 -14.33 -6.11
C HIS A 158 -1.94 -14.84 -7.52
N ASP A 159 -2.61 -14.30 -8.53
CA ASP A 159 -2.41 -14.57 -9.96
C ASP A 159 -0.96 -14.39 -10.38
N PHE A 160 -0.30 -13.34 -9.92
CA PHE A 160 1.11 -13.13 -10.24
C PHE A 160 2.02 -14.20 -9.61
N VAL A 161 1.80 -14.55 -8.33
CA VAL A 161 2.68 -15.46 -7.60
C VAL A 161 2.52 -16.92 -8.04
N HIS A 162 1.30 -17.35 -8.32
CA HIS A 162 1.00 -18.74 -8.63
C HIS A 162 0.98 -19.02 -10.13
N GLU A 163 0.45 -18.08 -10.91
CA GLU A 163 0.22 -18.28 -12.36
C GLU A 163 1.14 -17.42 -13.23
N GLY A 164 1.93 -16.51 -12.64
CA GLY A 164 2.76 -15.57 -13.40
C GLY A 164 1.95 -14.55 -14.20
N ILE A 165 0.67 -14.35 -13.86
CA ILE A 165 -0.24 -13.45 -14.57
C ILE A 165 -0.16 -12.05 -13.94
N TYR A 166 0.31 -11.07 -14.72
CA TYR A 166 0.45 -9.67 -14.27
C TYR A 166 -0.11 -8.63 -15.26
N SER A 167 -0.77 -9.11 -16.31
CA SER A 167 -1.28 -8.31 -17.42
C SER A 167 -2.77 -8.08 -17.41
N ASN A 168 -3.51 -8.70 -16.49
CA ASN A 168 -4.97 -8.79 -16.57
C ASN A 168 -5.70 -7.64 -15.87
N PHE A 169 -4.96 -6.77 -15.19
CA PHE A 169 -5.50 -5.61 -14.52
C PHE A 169 -4.83 -4.32 -14.99
N HIS A 170 -5.65 -3.32 -15.28
CA HIS A 170 -5.23 -2.00 -15.74
C HIS A 170 -5.99 -0.90 -15.00
N PHE A 171 -5.24 0.11 -14.53
CA PHE A 171 -5.78 1.40 -14.16
C PHE A 171 -6.11 2.24 -15.39
N SER A 172 -6.90 3.28 -15.17
CA SER A 172 -7.19 4.27 -16.20
C SER A 172 -5.97 5.12 -16.55
N SER A 173 -5.82 5.47 -17.83
CA SER A 173 -4.79 6.39 -18.33
C SER A 173 -5.07 7.86 -18.00
N ALA A 174 -6.34 8.22 -17.80
CA ALA A 174 -6.77 9.60 -17.57
C ALA A 174 -7.96 9.64 -16.62
N ASN A 175 -8.15 10.78 -15.96
CA ASN A 175 -9.37 11.03 -15.19
C ASN A 175 -10.58 10.92 -16.13
N GLU A 176 -11.63 10.25 -15.67
CA GLU A 176 -12.91 10.03 -16.37
C GLU A 176 -12.93 8.94 -17.45
N GLU A 177 -11.78 8.42 -17.88
CA GLU A 177 -11.73 7.19 -18.68
C GLU A 177 -11.99 5.98 -17.76
N ARG A 178 -12.80 5.03 -18.25
CA ARG A 178 -13.13 3.78 -17.53
C ARG A 178 -12.51 2.61 -18.28
N VAL A 179 -11.77 1.78 -17.56
CA VAL A 179 -11.22 0.53 -18.09
C VAL A 179 -12.01 -0.64 -17.53
N LEU A 180 -12.33 -1.60 -18.39
CA LEU A 180 -12.95 -2.86 -18.01
C LEU A 180 -11.87 -3.85 -17.58
N ASN A 181 -12.01 -4.40 -16.38
CA ASN A 181 -11.12 -5.43 -15.85
C ASN A 181 -11.93 -6.66 -15.47
N SER A 182 -11.60 -7.80 -16.07
CA SER A 182 -12.24 -9.09 -15.78
C SER A 182 -11.26 -9.98 -15.00
N LEU A 183 -11.71 -10.52 -13.88
CA LEU A 183 -10.93 -11.31 -12.94
C LEU A 183 -11.71 -12.55 -12.54
N VAL A 184 -11.06 -13.71 -12.44
CA VAL A 184 -11.66 -14.90 -11.85
C VAL A 184 -11.31 -14.91 -10.37
N MET A 185 -12.30 -14.75 -9.51
CA MET A 185 -12.05 -14.63 -8.07
C MET A 185 -13.23 -15.08 -7.21
N LYS A 186 -12.91 -15.50 -5.99
CA LYS A 186 -13.87 -15.75 -4.92
C LYS A 186 -14.15 -14.44 -4.17
N GLU A 187 -15.29 -13.82 -4.43
CA GLU A 187 -15.69 -12.59 -3.73
C GLU A 187 -15.99 -12.84 -2.25
N HIS A 188 -15.85 -11.79 -1.44
CA HIS A 188 -16.14 -11.87 -0.01
C HIS A 188 -17.58 -12.35 0.23
N GLY A 189 -17.73 -13.41 1.04
CA GLY A 189 -19.03 -13.99 1.38
C GLY A 189 -19.60 -14.97 0.35
N LYS A 190 -18.93 -15.18 -0.80
CA LYS A 190 -19.30 -16.22 -1.78
C LYS A 190 -18.38 -17.42 -1.65
N ASP A 191 -18.85 -18.61 -2.03
CA ASP A 191 -18.06 -19.85 -1.94
C ASP A 191 -17.39 -20.31 -3.24
N VAL A 192 -17.83 -19.76 -4.37
CA VAL A 192 -17.44 -20.16 -5.72
C VAL A 192 -16.56 -19.08 -6.35
N GLU A 193 -15.53 -19.52 -7.10
CA GLU A 193 -14.77 -18.65 -7.99
C GLU A 193 -15.56 -18.37 -9.25
N GLU A 194 -15.75 -17.09 -9.55
CA GLU A 194 -16.50 -16.67 -10.73
C GLU A 194 -15.75 -15.56 -11.43
N GLU A 195 -15.91 -15.50 -12.75
CA GLU A 195 -15.47 -14.34 -13.51
C GLU A 195 -16.32 -13.13 -13.12
N ARG A 196 -15.65 -12.07 -12.71
CA ARG A 196 -16.22 -10.78 -12.30
C ARG A 196 -15.61 -9.68 -13.14
N THR A 197 -16.44 -8.74 -13.57
CA THR A 197 -15.99 -7.61 -14.39
C THR A 197 -16.26 -6.30 -13.69
N TYR A 198 -15.25 -5.44 -13.63
CA TYR A 198 -15.29 -4.14 -12.95
C TYR A 198 -14.95 -3.01 -13.92
N TYR A 199 -15.63 -1.87 -13.78
CA TYR A 199 -15.16 -0.60 -14.31
C TYR A 199 -14.19 0.05 -13.31
N VAL A 200 -13.03 0.45 -13.80
CA VAL A 200 -11.98 1.12 -13.03
C VAL A 200 -11.67 2.44 -13.71
N SER A 201 -11.96 3.55 -13.03
CA SER A 201 -11.63 4.91 -13.50
C SER A 201 -10.52 5.57 -12.71
N ILE A 202 -10.07 4.95 -11.61
CA ILE A 202 -8.91 5.41 -10.86
C ILE A 202 -7.63 5.21 -11.67
N THR A 203 -6.77 6.23 -11.66
CA THR A 203 -5.44 6.17 -12.30
C THR A 203 -4.42 5.47 -11.40
N TYR A 204 -3.32 5.04 -12.01
CA TYR A 204 -2.20 4.43 -11.30
C TYR A 204 -1.67 5.35 -10.18
N GLU A 205 -1.44 6.62 -10.47
CA GLU A 205 -0.87 7.59 -9.51
C GLU A 205 -1.83 7.86 -8.34
N GLN A 206 -3.14 7.94 -8.60
CA GLN A 206 -4.13 8.07 -7.54
C GLN A 206 -4.13 6.86 -6.61
N MET A 207 -4.14 5.65 -7.18
CA MET A 207 -4.11 4.43 -6.37
C MET A 207 -2.80 4.32 -5.59
N ARG A 208 -1.66 4.60 -6.23
CA ARG A 208 -0.34 4.64 -5.61
C ARG A 208 -0.32 5.58 -4.40
N LYS A 209 -0.86 6.79 -4.55
CA LYS A 209 -0.96 7.78 -3.48
C LYS A 209 -1.81 7.29 -2.31
N ILE A 210 -2.96 6.67 -2.59
CA ILE A 210 -3.84 6.09 -1.57
C ILE A 210 -3.10 4.98 -0.78
N ILE A 211 -2.38 4.10 -1.48
CA ILE A 211 -1.60 3.04 -0.84
C ILE A 211 -0.51 3.62 0.07
N ILE A 212 0.28 4.58 -0.41
CA ILE A 212 1.35 5.20 0.41
C ILE A 212 0.73 5.90 1.63
N ASN A 213 -0.34 6.67 1.46
CA ASN A 213 -1.06 7.30 2.56
C ASN A 213 -1.52 6.28 3.61
N GLY A 214 -2.11 5.15 3.18
CA GLY A 214 -2.53 4.10 4.08
C GLY A 214 -1.37 3.46 4.84
N LEU A 215 -0.24 3.22 4.18
CA LEU A 215 0.98 2.70 4.82
C LEU A 215 1.56 3.69 5.85
N LEU A 216 1.53 5.00 5.55
CA LEU A 216 1.96 6.05 6.47
C LEU A 216 1.01 6.18 7.67
N ASN A 217 -0.30 5.99 7.48
CA ASN A 217 -1.25 5.96 8.59
C ASN A 217 -1.01 4.75 9.51
N LEU A 218 -0.67 3.59 8.94
CA LEU A 218 -0.27 2.41 9.71
C LEU A 218 1.00 2.68 10.51
N LEU A 219 2.02 3.26 9.89
CA LEU A 219 3.24 3.68 10.58
C LEU A 219 2.93 4.63 11.73
N LYS A 220 2.12 5.67 11.49
CA LYS A 220 1.74 6.64 12.52
C LYS A 220 1.08 5.95 13.72
N ARG A 221 0.10 5.07 13.48
CA ARG A 221 -0.55 4.30 14.54
C ARG A 221 0.44 3.41 15.30
N GLN A 222 1.46 2.88 14.63
CA GLN A 222 2.52 2.11 15.28
C GLN A 222 3.42 2.98 16.16
N MET A 223 3.72 4.21 15.73
CA MET A 223 4.53 5.17 16.50
C MET A 223 3.79 5.73 17.72
N ASP A 224 2.45 5.80 17.65
CA ASP A 224 1.59 6.28 18.74
C ASP A 224 1.32 5.21 19.84
N ASN A 225 1.68 3.94 19.60
CA ASN A 225 1.50 2.79 20.50
C ASN A 225 2.79 2.39 21.22
#